data_AF-A0AAE3DQV3-F1
#
_entry.id   AF-A0AAE3DQV3-F1
#
_cell.length_a   1.000
_cell.length_b   1.000
_cell.length_c   1.000
_cell.angle_alpha   90.00
_cell.angle_beta   90.00
_cell.angle_gamma   90.00
#
_symmetry.space_group_name_H-M   'P 1'
#
loop_
_entity.id
_entity.type
_entity.pdbx_description
1 polymer ?
#
loop_
_entity_poly.entity_id
_entity_poly.type
_entity_poly.pdbx_seq_one_letter_code
_entity_poly.pdbx_strand_id
1 'polypeptide(L)'
;MAGKLSGIWMAGLQKKNKIVMKRSVAVADEDSFYQRSEEYTEKALEKKSVALGYTFDQTDYSNEIAAVTSVMNQYLSSLEYGTVDDLDSYYEEFTSALDDAGMDTLIAANQEQLNAFLGK
;
A
#
# COMPACT_ATOMS: atom_id res chain seq x y z
N MET A 1 -4.87 19.16 75.12
CA MET A 1 -3.74 18.33 74.66
C MET A 1 -3.79 18.24 73.14
N ALA A 2 -2.66 18.50 72.48
CA ALA A 2 -2.47 18.64 71.03
C ALA A 2 -2.97 17.43 70.21
N GLY A 3 -3.62 17.62 69.04
CA GLY A 3 -2.99 17.69 67.71
C GLY A 3 -3.29 16.37 66.94
N LYS A 4 -3.52 16.25 65.62
CA LYS A 4 -3.44 17.11 64.44
C LYS A 4 -4.44 16.59 63.39
N LEU A 5 -4.92 17.51 62.55
CA LEU A 5 -5.71 17.29 61.33
C LEU A 5 -4.95 16.49 60.25
N SER A 6 -5.76 15.81 59.42
CA SER A 6 -5.59 15.64 57.97
C SER A 6 -4.36 14.91 57.42
N GLY A 7 -4.59 13.79 56.73
CA GLY A 7 -3.71 13.41 55.62
C GLY A 7 -3.77 11.96 55.19
N ILE A 8 -3.81 11.78 53.87
CA ILE A 8 -3.30 10.64 53.11
C ILE A 8 -4.36 9.57 52.75
N TRP A 9 -5.41 10.04 52.07
CA TRP A 9 -6.08 9.30 51.00
C TRP A 9 -5.30 9.51 49.68
N MET A 10 -4.02 9.14 49.62
CA MET A 10 -3.19 9.26 48.39
C MET A 10 -2.04 8.22 48.34
N ALA A 11 -2.22 7.03 48.93
CA ALA A 11 -1.25 5.93 48.77
C ALA A 11 -1.61 4.97 47.61
N GLY A 12 -2.74 5.19 46.94
CA GLY A 12 -3.33 4.25 45.98
C GLY A 12 -2.86 4.34 44.53
N LEU A 13 -2.07 5.35 44.11
CA LEU A 13 -1.96 5.67 42.68
C LEU A 13 -0.56 5.79 42.06
N GLN A 14 0.53 5.52 42.79
CA GLN A 14 1.90 5.73 42.25
C GLN A 14 2.68 4.43 41.93
N LYS A 15 2.20 3.24 42.31
CA LYS A 15 2.94 1.98 42.09
C LYS A 15 2.56 1.19 40.83
N LYS A 16 1.52 1.57 40.06
CA LYS A 16 1.01 0.76 38.94
C LYS A 16 1.49 1.15 37.54
N ASN A 17 2.14 2.29 37.34
CA ASN A 17 2.45 2.81 35.98
C ASN A 17 3.94 3.12 35.72
N LYS A 18 4.89 2.36 36.28
CA LYS A 18 6.27 2.43 35.81
C LYS A 18 6.47 1.50 34.61
N ILE A 19 5.72 1.74 33.54
CA ILE A 19 6.04 1.20 32.21
C ILE A 19 7.24 2.02 31.75
N VAL A 20 8.45 1.53 32.05
CA VAL A 20 9.66 2.05 31.43
C VAL A 20 9.54 1.68 29.96
N MET A 21 9.10 2.61 29.12
CA MET A 21 9.26 2.48 27.67
C MET A 21 10.77 2.38 27.42
N LYS A 22 11.27 1.16 27.29
CA LYS A 22 12.57 0.91 26.67
C LYS A 22 12.45 1.51 25.27
N ARG A 23 13.05 2.69 25.07
CA ARG A 23 13.33 3.18 23.73
C ARG A 23 14.33 2.20 23.13
N SER A 24 13.83 1.18 22.46
CA SER A 24 14.62 0.35 21.56
C SER A 24 15.03 1.26 20.43
N VAL A 25 16.20 1.88 20.56
CA VAL A 25 16.92 2.36 19.39
C VAL A 25 17.19 1.10 18.58
N ALA A 26 16.67 1.04 17.36
CA ALA A 26 17.07 0.00 16.42
C ALA A 26 18.58 0.11 16.26
N VAL A 27 19.31 -0.79 16.91
CA VAL A 27 20.74 -0.95 16.65
C VAL A 27 20.81 -1.53 15.24
N ALA A 28 21.60 -0.91 14.36
CA ALA A 28 21.89 -1.48 13.05
C ALA A 28 22.64 -2.79 13.29
N ASP A 29 21.90 -3.89 13.34
CA ASP A 29 22.43 -5.23 13.40
C ASP A 29 22.57 -5.70 11.95
N GLU A 30 23.74 -5.44 11.38
CA GLU A 30 24.02 -5.73 9.96
C GLU A 30 23.88 -7.22 9.65
N ASP A 31 24.20 -8.10 10.61
CA ASP A 31 24.14 -9.57 10.42
C ASP A 31 22.70 -10.13 10.37
N SER A 32 21.74 -9.59 11.14
CA SER A 32 20.35 -10.07 11.09
C SER A 32 19.54 -9.52 9.91
N PHE A 33 20.02 -8.47 9.24
CA PHE A 33 19.34 -7.96 8.05
C PHE A 33 19.37 -8.98 6.90
N TYR A 34 20.53 -9.55 6.62
CA TYR A 34 20.70 -10.53 5.53
C TYR A 34 19.90 -11.80 5.80
N GLN A 35 19.94 -12.33 7.03
CA GLN A 35 19.13 -13.50 7.42
C GLN A 35 17.62 -13.23 7.26
N ARG A 36 17.14 -12.06 7.70
CA ARG A 36 15.73 -11.70 7.56
C ARG A 36 15.34 -11.49 6.09
N SER A 37 16.25 -10.97 5.28
CA SER A 37 16.07 -10.82 3.83
C SER A 37 15.97 -12.16 3.12
N GLU A 38 16.80 -13.14 3.48
CA GLU A 38 16.73 -14.51 2.96
C GLU A 38 15.41 -15.17 3.35
N GLU A 39 15.02 -15.11 4.63
CA GLU A 39 13.74 -15.64 5.09
C GLU A 39 12.52 -15.00 4.37
N TYR A 40 12.55 -13.69 4.14
CA TYR A 40 11.50 -13.01 3.38
C TYR A 40 11.48 -13.43 1.91
N THR A 41 12.66 -13.64 1.32
CA THR A 41 12.79 -14.10 -0.07
C THR A 41 12.25 -15.51 -0.22
N GLU A 42 12.62 -16.43 0.67
CA GLU A 42 12.10 -17.81 0.68
C GLU A 42 10.57 -17.83 0.80
N LYS A 43 10.02 -17.09 1.76
CA LYS A 43 8.56 -16.97 1.94
C LYS A 43 7.86 -16.33 0.75
N ALA A 44 8.49 -15.36 0.08
CA ALA A 44 7.93 -14.73 -1.12
C ALA A 44 7.92 -15.69 -2.32
N LEU A 45 8.94 -16.56 -2.43
CA LEU A 45 9.03 -17.56 -3.50
C LEU A 45 7.97 -18.65 -3.38
N GLU A 46 7.48 -18.96 -2.17
CA GLU A 46 6.39 -19.92 -1.96
C GLU A 46 5.09 -19.54 -2.71
N LYS A 47 4.84 -18.24 -2.90
CA LYS A 47 3.63 -17.70 -3.55
C LYS A 47 3.99 -16.78 -4.72
N LYS A 48 4.86 -17.27 -5.60
CA LYS A 48 5.23 -16.56 -6.82
C LYS A 48 4.00 -16.29 -7.70
N SER A 49 3.92 -15.06 -8.23
CA SER A 49 2.88 -14.67 -9.19
C SER A 49 2.94 -15.56 -10.43
N VAL A 50 1.77 -15.99 -10.91
CA VAL A 50 1.63 -16.72 -12.18
C VAL A 50 2.09 -15.89 -13.38
N ALA A 51 2.03 -14.57 -13.28
CA ALA A 51 2.46 -13.63 -14.31
C ALA A 51 3.94 -13.20 -14.15
N LEU A 52 4.74 -13.85 -13.29
CA LEU A 52 6.14 -13.43 -13.14
C LEU A 52 6.91 -13.65 -14.46
N GLY A 53 7.50 -12.58 -14.98
CA GLY A 53 8.23 -12.56 -16.24
C GLY A 53 7.37 -12.19 -17.46
N TYR A 54 6.07 -11.99 -17.27
CA TYR A 54 5.20 -11.41 -18.29
C TYR A 54 5.35 -9.89 -18.33
N THR A 55 5.39 -9.36 -19.56
CA THR A 55 5.32 -7.92 -19.85
C THR A 55 4.37 -7.74 -21.02
N PHE A 56 3.48 -6.76 -20.92
CA PHE A 56 2.55 -6.41 -21.99
C PHE A 56 3.31 -5.83 -23.20
N ASP A 57 3.05 -6.37 -24.39
CA ASP A 57 3.50 -5.77 -25.65
C ASP A 57 2.50 -4.69 -26.08
N GLN A 58 2.96 -3.45 -25.97
CA GLN A 58 2.18 -2.24 -26.24
C GLN A 58 2.43 -1.66 -27.64
N THR A 59 3.16 -2.35 -28.51
CA THR A 59 3.59 -1.84 -29.83
C THR A 59 2.43 -1.30 -30.67
N ASP A 60 1.29 -2.01 -30.65
CA ASP A 60 0.09 -1.66 -31.42
C ASP A 60 -0.88 -0.72 -30.68
N TYR A 61 -0.60 -0.39 -29.42
CA TYR A 61 -1.54 0.31 -28.52
C TYR A 61 -1.02 1.68 -28.03
N SER A 62 -0.07 2.25 -28.77
CA SER A 62 0.62 3.50 -28.36
C SER A 62 -0.33 4.70 -28.17
N ASN A 63 -1.42 4.78 -28.95
CA ASN A 63 -2.38 5.87 -28.85
C ASN A 63 -3.24 5.76 -27.58
N GLU A 64 -3.78 4.56 -27.31
CA GLU A 64 -4.56 4.24 -26.13
C GLU A 64 -3.72 4.42 -24.86
N ILE A 65 -2.47 3.94 -24.87
CA ILE A 65 -1.54 4.14 -23.75
C ILE A 65 -1.31 5.63 -23.47
N ALA A 66 -1.12 6.45 -24.51
CA ALA A 66 -0.94 7.89 -24.35
C ALA A 66 -2.21 8.56 -23.79
N ALA A 67 -3.39 8.21 -24.31
CA ALA A 67 -4.67 8.75 -23.85
C ALA A 67 -4.95 8.37 -22.39
N VAL A 68 -4.82 7.09 -22.04
CA VAL A 68 -4.99 6.57 -20.67
C VAL A 68 -3.99 7.21 -19.71
N THR A 69 -2.72 7.36 -20.12
CA THR A 69 -1.70 8.02 -19.30
C THR A 69 -2.08 9.47 -18.98
N SER A 70 -2.66 10.20 -19.95
CA SER A 70 -3.16 11.56 -19.73
C SER A 70 -4.25 11.61 -18.67
N VAL A 71 -5.23 10.69 -18.75
CA VAL A 71 -6.30 10.57 -17.75
C VAL A 71 -5.72 10.21 -16.38
N MET A 72 -4.85 9.20 -16.30
CA MET A 72 -4.20 8.82 -15.05
C MET A 72 -3.49 10.01 -14.38
N ASN A 73 -2.73 10.81 -15.14
CA ASN A 73 -2.04 11.98 -14.60
C ASN A 73 -2.98 13.06 -14.04
N GLN A 74 -4.22 13.14 -14.53
CA GLN A 74 -5.21 14.10 -14.04
C GLN A 74 -5.87 13.65 -12.74
N TYR A 75 -6.18 12.36 -12.60
CA TYR A 75 -7.02 11.87 -11.50
C TYR A 75 -6.24 11.15 -10.38
N LEU A 76 -5.15 10.46 -10.71
CA LEU A 76 -4.54 9.46 -9.83
C LEU A 76 -4.02 10.06 -8.52
N SER A 77 -3.33 11.20 -8.58
CA SER A 77 -2.75 11.86 -7.39
C SER A 77 -3.80 12.13 -6.31
N SER A 78 -4.97 12.67 -6.70
CA SER A 78 -6.04 12.99 -5.75
C SER A 78 -6.64 11.73 -5.11
N LEU A 79 -6.77 10.65 -5.89
CA LEU A 79 -7.26 9.36 -5.43
C LEU A 79 -6.26 8.66 -4.49
N GLU A 80 -4.97 8.71 -4.82
CA GLU A 80 -3.90 8.08 -4.02
C GLU A 80 -3.72 8.77 -2.66
N TYR A 81 -3.78 10.11 -2.62
CA TYR A 81 -3.65 10.87 -1.37
C TYR A 81 -4.96 10.96 -0.57
N GLY A 82 -6.08 10.48 -1.13
CA GLY A 82 -7.38 10.53 -0.48
C GLY A 82 -7.86 11.95 -0.19
N THR A 83 -7.55 12.91 -1.08
CA THR A 83 -7.89 14.33 -0.91
C THR A 83 -9.22 14.72 -1.57
N VAL A 84 -9.96 13.74 -2.08
CA VAL A 84 -11.24 13.95 -2.77
C VAL A 84 -12.38 13.93 -1.75
N ASP A 85 -13.18 15.01 -1.75
CA ASP A 85 -14.32 15.15 -0.83
C ASP A 85 -15.51 14.24 -1.22
N ASP A 86 -15.86 14.19 -2.51
CA ASP A 86 -16.90 13.31 -3.07
C ASP A 86 -16.23 12.21 -3.91
N LEU A 87 -15.85 11.12 -3.23
CA LEU A 87 -15.11 10.02 -3.85
C LEU A 87 -15.93 9.31 -4.93
N ASP A 88 -17.23 9.09 -4.71
CA ASP A 88 -18.07 8.31 -5.61
C ASP A 88 -18.21 9.02 -6.96
N SER A 89 -18.54 10.32 -6.94
CA SER A 89 -18.66 11.12 -8.17
C SER A 89 -17.33 11.25 -8.90
N TYR A 90 -16.23 11.47 -8.19
CA TYR A 90 -14.91 11.64 -8.78
C TYR A 90 -14.38 10.33 -9.38
N TYR A 91 -14.69 9.20 -8.74
CA TYR A 91 -14.32 7.88 -9.24
C TYR A 91 -15.14 7.49 -10.49
N GLU A 92 -16.43 7.85 -10.54
CA GLU A 92 -17.26 7.67 -11.73
C GLU A 92 -16.73 8.50 -12.93
N GLU A 93 -16.35 9.76 -12.70
CA GLU A 93 -15.72 10.60 -13.73
C GLU A 93 -14.40 10.00 -14.23
N PHE A 94 -13.54 9.56 -13.31
CA PHE A 94 -12.27 8.92 -13.65
C PHE A 94 -12.44 7.66 -14.49
N THR A 95 -13.35 6.76 -14.10
CA THR A 95 -13.60 5.51 -14.82
C THR A 95 -14.20 5.76 -16.20
N SER A 96 -15.18 6.66 -16.33
CA SER A 96 -15.71 7.07 -17.63
C SER A 96 -14.62 7.67 -18.54
N ALA A 97 -13.73 8.50 -17.99
CA ALA A 97 -12.64 9.08 -18.76
C ALA A 97 -11.62 8.03 -19.22
N LEU A 98 -11.36 6.98 -18.43
CA LEU A 98 -10.52 5.85 -18.83
C LEU A 98 -11.16 5.03 -19.95
N ASP A 99 -12.46 4.78 -19.86
CA ASP A 99 -13.20 4.03 -20.89
C ASP A 99 -13.18 4.79 -22.23
N ASP A 100 -13.45 6.11 -22.20
CA ASP A 100 -13.35 6.99 -23.37
C ASP A 100 -11.93 7.05 -23.95
N ALA A 101 -10.90 6.89 -23.11
CA ALA A 101 -9.50 6.84 -23.52
C ALA A 101 -9.07 5.48 -24.11
N GLY A 102 -9.97 4.48 -24.11
CA GLY A 102 -9.73 3.15 -24.69
C GLY A 102 -9.15 2.14 -23.70
N MET A 103 -9.39 2.29 -22.40
CA MET A 103 -8.93 1.34 -21.37
C MET A 103 -9.44 -0.09 -21.63
N ASP A 104 -10.69 -0.26 -22.06
CA ASP A 104 -11.25 -1.58 -22.37
C ASP A 104 -10.46 -2.32 -23.45
N THR A 105 -9.98 -1.60 -24.47
CA THR A 105 -9.14 -2.16 -25.53
C THR A 105 -7.82 -2.68 -24.95
N LEU A 106 -7.18 -1.90 -24.08
CA LEU A 106 -5.94 -2.30 -23.41
C LEU A 106 -6.15 -3.52 -22.49
N ILE A 107 -7.25 -3.55 -21.74
CA ILE A 107 -7.60 -4.68 -20.87
C ILE A 107 -7.78 -5.95 -21.69
N ALA A 108 -8.55 -5.89 -22.78
CA ALA A 108 -8.78 -7.03 -23.65
C ALA A 108 -7.47 -7.56 -24.26
N ALA A 109 -6.65 -6.66 -24.80
CA ALA A 109 -5.35 -6.99 -25.39
C ALA A 109 -4.38 -7.62 -24.37
N ASN A 110 -4.27 -7.01 -23.19
CA ASN A 110 -3.42 -7.51 -22.11
C ASN A 110 -3.91 -8.88 -21.63
N GLN A 111 -5.23 -9.11 -21.57
CA GLN A 111 -5.79 -10.41 -21.19
C GLN A 111 -5.50 -11.49 -22.23
N GLU A 112 -5.59 -11.17 -23.52
CA GLU A 112 -5.23 -12.10 -24.60
C GLU A 112 -3.75 -12.49 -24.52
N GLN A 113 -2.86 -11.50 -24.41
CA GLN A 113 -1.42 -11.74 -24.30
C GLN A 113 -1.05 -12.50 -23.03
N LEU A 114 -1.69 -12.20 -21.90
CA LEU A 114 -1.48 -12.93 -20.66
C LEU A 114 -1.98 -14.38 -20.76
N ASN A 115 -3.12 -14.61 -21.43
CA ASN A 115 -3.61 -15.97 -21.68
C ASN A 115 -2.63 -16.76 -22.55
N ALA A 116 -2.13 -16.14 -23.62
CA ALA A 116 -1.11 -16.74 -24.48
C ALA A 116 0.17 -17.07 -23.70
N PHE A 117 0.64 -16.16 -22.83
CA PHE A 117 1.78 -16.40 -21.93
C PHE A 117 1.55 -17.57 -20.96
N LEU A 118 0.33 -17.71 -20.44
CA LEU A 118 -0.05 -18.77 -19.52
C LEU A 118 -0.46 -20.09 -20.20
N GLY A 119 -0.54 -20.11 -21.55
CA GLY A 119 -1.03 -21.25 -22.32
C GLY A 119 -2.51 -21.58 -22.05
N LYS A 120 -3.34 -20.56 -21.85
CA LYS A 120 -4.79 -20.67 -21.56
C LYS A 120 -5.65 -20.33 -22.77
#